data_AF-A0A7V2KUN2-F1
#
_entry.id   AF-A0A7V2KUN2-F1
#
_cell.length_a   1.000
_cell.length_b   1.000
_cell.length_c   1.000
_cell.angle_alpha   90.00
_cell.angle_beta   90.00
_cell.angle_gamma   90.00
#
_symmetry.space_group_name_H-M   'P 1'
#
loop_
_entity.id
_entity.type
_entity.pdbx_description
1 polymer ?
#
loop_
_entity_poly.entity_id
_entity_poly.type
_entity_poly.pdbx_seq_one_letter_code
_entity_poly.pdbx_strand_id
1 'polypeptide(L)' 'MTEWCKGCRFCIEFCPQHLLYESDETNSKGYHIVRMDDNGNCIGCEMCSMVCPEFAIHVVTADEEPEKGEG' A
#
# COMPACT_ATOMS: atom_id res chain seq x y z
N MET A 1 -1.14 -8.00 -4.93
CA MET A 1 -1.51 -6.76 -4.21
C MET A 1 -1.51 -5.54 -5.15
N THR A 2 -0.42 -5.25 -5.86
CA THR A 2 -0.32 -4.10 -6.82
C THR A 2 -1.35 -4.12 -7.96
N GLU A 3 -1.76 -5.30 -8.43
CA GLU A 3 -2.82 -5.46 -9.45
C GLU A 3 -4.22 -4.98 -9.03
N TRP A 4 -4.43 -4.75 -7.74
CA TRP A 4 -5.69 -4.25 -7.17
C TRP A 4 -5.65 -2.73 -6.97
N CYS A 5 -4.47 -2.13 -7.00
CA CYS A 5 -4.32 -0.68 -6.87
C CYS A 5 -4.92 0.03 -8.09
N LYS A 6 -5.80 1.00 -7.85
CA LYS A 6 -6.41 1.86 -8.90
C LYS A 6 -5.85 3.28 -8.93
N GLY A 7 -4.70 3.52 -8.29
CA GLY A 7 -4.05 4.85 -8.30
C GLY A 7 -4.88 5.98 -7.67
N CYS A 8 -5.75 5.69 -6.69
CA CYS A 8 -6.62 6.70 -6.06
C CYS A 8 -5.88 7.65 -5.10
N ARG A 9 -4.65 7.31 -4.70
CA ARG A 9 -3.75 8.12 -3.85
C ARG A 9 -4.22 8.41 -2.41
N PHE A 10 -5.34 7.85 -1.94
CA PHE A 10 -5.75 8.03 -0.55
C PHE A 10 -4.71 7.54 0.47
N CYS A 11 -4.07 6.40 0.22
CA CYS A 11 -3.03 5.91 1.11
C CYS A 11 -1.84 6.88 1.22
N ILE A 12 -1.52 7.64 0.15
CA ILE A 12 -0.50 8.69 0.16
C ILE A 12 -0.95 9.85 1.06
N GLU A 13 -2.16 10.35 0.84
CA GLU A 13 -2.72 11.49 1.59
C GLU A 13 -2.84 11.21 3.09
N PHE A 14 -3.25 10.00 3.46
CA PHE A 14 -3.51 9.63 4.85
C PHE A 14 -2.32 9.01 5.56
N CYS A 15 -1.17 8.80 4.91
CA CYS A 15 0.02 8.29 5.60
C CYS A 15 0.61 9.39 6.50
N PRO A 16 0.58 9.27 7.84
CA PRO A 16 1.09 10.31 8.73
C PRO A 16 2.62 10.46 8.68
N GLN A 17 3.32 9.46 8.13
CA GLN A 17 4.77 9.46 7.95
C GLN A 17 5.17 9.85 6.51
N HIS A 18 4.21 10.08 5.61
CA HIS A 18 4.44 10.49 4.23
C HIS A 18 5.38 9.54 3.46
N LEU A 19 5.31 8.23 3.76
CA LEU A 19 6.21 7.21 3.19
C LEU A 19 5.67 6.61 1.89
N LEU A 20 4.45 6.93 1.49
CA LEU A 20 3.84 6.38 0.29
C LEU A 20 3.90 7.40 -0.85
N TYR A 21 4.21 6.95 -2.05
CA TYR A 21 4.32 7.79 -3.24
C TYR A 21 3.79 7.08 -4.49
N GLU A 22 3.30 7.85 -5.44
CA GLU A 22 2.94 7.32 -6.77
C GLU A 22 4.23 6.99 -7.53
N SER A 23 4.32 5.78 -8.04
CA SER A 23 5.45 5.34 -8.86
C SER A 23 5.18 5.54 -10.35
N ASP A 24 6.25 5.63 -11.13
CA ASP A 24 6.17 5.65 -12.59
C ASP A 24 5.74 4.29 -13.19
N GLU A 25 5.66 3.24 -12.37
CA GLU A 25 5.23 1.92 -12.80
C GLU A 25 3.70 1.81 -12.89
N THR A 26 3.24 1.05 -13.88
CA THR A 26 1.81 0.74 -14.07
C THR A 26 1.54 -0.76 -13.90
N ASN A 27 0.40 -1.11 -13.30
CA ASN A 27 -0.07 -2.50 -13.27
C ASN A 27 -0.68 -2.94 -14.62
N SER A 28 -1.12 -4.20 -14.73
CA SER A 28 -1.68 -4.74 -15.99
C SER A 28 -2.91 -4.01 -16.53
N LYS A 29 -3.58 -3.21 -15.67
CA LYS A 29 -4.77 -2.41 -15.99
C LYS A 29 -4.42 -0.97 -16.37
N GLY A 30 -3.14 -0.60 -16.36
CA GLY A 30 -2.65 0.73 -16.73
C GLY A 30 -2.74 1.79 -15.61
N TYR A 31 -2.99 1.40 -14.36
CA TYR A 31 -2.96 2.35 -13.25
C TYR A 31 -1.53 2.53 -12.72
N HIS A 32 -1.13 3.78 -12.49
CA HIS A 32 0.06 4.08 -11.70
C HIS A 32 -0.11 3.54 -10.28
N ILE A 33 0.81 2.67 -9.86
CA ILE A 33 0.75 2.04 -8.54
C ILE A 33 1.47 2.88 -7.49
N VAL A 34 1.08 2.68 -6.24
CA VAL A 34 1.74 3.30 -5.08
C VAL A 34 2.86 2.40 -4.59
N ARG A 35 4.01 2.99 -4.27
CA ARG A 35 5.15 2.37 -3.60
C ARG A 35 5.38 3.02 -2.25
N MET A 36 6.15 2.33 -1.41
CA MET A 36 6.54 2.80 -0.09
C MET A 36 8.05 3.06 -0.06
N ASP A 37 8.46 4.12 0.64
CA ASP A 37 9.84 4.32 1.06
C ASP A 37 10.12 3.45 2.30
N ASP A 38 10.88 2.39 2.09
CA ASP A 38 11.21 1.38 3.09
C ASP A 38 12.50 1.75 3.85
N ASN A 39 12.45 2.91 4.52
CA ASN A 39 13.54 3.45 5.32
C ASN A 39 13.41 3.13 6.82
N GLY A 40 12.44 2.29 7.21
CA GLY A 40 12.18 1.91 8.60
C GLY A 40 11.36 2.92 9.42
N ASN A 41 10.87 4.00 8.82
CA ASN A 41 10.06 5.00 9.55
C ASN A 41 8.57 4.66 9.64
N CYS A 42 8.11 3.55 9.05
CA CYS A 42 6.71 3.16 9.14
C CYS A 42 6.38 2.72 10.56
N ILE A 43 5.37 3.37 11.15
CA ILE A 43 4.93 3.12 12.52
C ILE A 43 3.80 2.09 12.63
N GLY A 44 3.44 1.41 11.52
CA GLY A 44 2.40 0.38 11.52
C GLY A 44 0.99 0.89 11.86
N CYS A 45 0.67 2.15 11.61
CA CYS A 45 -0.62 2.76 12.00
C CYS A 45 -1.86 2.30 11.21
N GLU A 46 -1.69 1.46 10.20
CA GLU A 46 -2.76 0.88 9.35
C GLU A 46 -3.67 1.86 8.59
N MET A 47 -3.47 3.18 8.69
CA MET A 47 -4.30 4.18 8.00
C MET A 47 -4.37 3.93 6.49
N CYS A 48 -3.24 3.57 5.86
CA CYS A 48 -3.20 3.27 4.43
C CYS A 48 -4.07 2.05 4.05
N SER A 49 -4.13 1.02 4.90
CA SER A 49 -4.97 -0.16 4.72
C SER A 49 -6.45 0.20 4.90
N MET A 50 -6.79 0.96 5.95
CA MET A 50 -8.17 1.34 6.26
C MET A 50 -8.80 2.24 5.19
N VAL A 51 -8.03 3.16 4.60
CA VAL A 51 -8.56 4.09 3.58
C VAL A 51 -8.55 3.51 2.15
N CYS A 52 -7.94 2.34 1.94
CA CYS A 52 -7.83 1.77 0.60
C CYS A 52 -9.17 1.16 0.15
N PRO A 53 -9.83 1.72 -0.88
CA PRO A 53 -11.15 1.23 -1.31
C PRO A 53 -11.09 -0.14 -2.01
N GLU A 54 -9.89 -0.57 -2.41
CA GLU A 54 -9.65 -1.81 -3.16
C GLU A 54 -8.93 -2.88 -2.33
N PHE A 55 -8.64 -2.61 -1.05
CA PHE A 55 -7.83 -3.48 -0.20
C PHE A 55 -6.48 -3.85 -0.86
N ALA A 56 -5.89 -2.92 -1.60
CA ALA A 56 -4.68 -3.14 -2.39
C ALA A 56 -3.37 -3.04 -1.58
N ILE A 57 -3.45 -2.64 -0.32
CA ILE A 57 -2.33 -2.46 0.60
C ILE A 57 -2.68 -3.08 1.96
N HIS A 58 -1.69 -3.73 2.56
CA HIS A 58 -1.77 -4.34 3.89
C HIS A 58 -0.53 -3.95 4.68
N VAL A 59 -0.70 -3.81 6.00
CA VAL A 59 0.40 -3.65 6.95
C VAL A 59 0.62 -5.01 7.57
N VAL A 60 1.87 -5.45 7.62
CA VAL A 60 2.26 -6.71 8.28
C VAL A 60 3.25 -6.35 9.38
N THR A 61 3.02 -6.91 10.58
CA THR A 61 3.99 -6.79 11.67
C THR A 61 5.01 -7.93 11.60
N ALA A 62 6.18 -7.75 12.21
CA ALA A 62 7.25 -8.76 12.18
C ALA A 62 6.85 -10.10 12.85
N ASP A 63 5.79 -10.09 13.65
CA ASP A 63 5.27 -11.25 14.37
C ASP A 63 4.15 -11.99 13.60
N GLU A 64 3.69 -11.45 12.47
CA GLU A 64 2.65 -12.07 11.64
C GLU A 64 3.26 -12.87 10.49
N GLU A 65 3.06 -14.19 10.48
CA GLU A 65 3.35 -14.99 9.29
C GLU A 65 2.45 -14.50 8.14
N PRO A 66 2.98 -14.24 6.93
CA PRO A 66 2.17 -13.74 5.84
C PRO A 66 1.11 -14.80 5.49
N GLU A 67 -0.16 -14.50 5.76
CA GLU A 67 -1.26 -15.32 5.29
C GLU A 67 -1.18 -15.39 3.77
N LYS A 68 -1.02 -16.62 3.25
CA LYS A 68 -1.04 -16.89 1.81
C LYS A 68 -2.43 -16.54 1.31
N GLY A 69 -2.59 -15.36 0.73
CA GLY A 69 -3.80 -15.00 -0.01
C GLY A 69 -4.05 -16.04 -1.10
N GLU A 70 -5.07 -16.87 -0.90
CA GLU A 70 -5.58 -17.81 -1.89
C GLU A 70 -6.13 -17.01 -3.08
N GLY A 71 -5.60 -17.30 -4.27
CA GLY A 71 -6.10 -16.81 -5.55
C GLY A 71 -7.07 -17.79 -6.19
#